data_AF-A0A815CDH8-F1
#
_entry.id   AF-A0A815CDH8-F1
#
_cell.length_a   1.000
_cell.length_b   1.000
_cell.length_c   1.000
_cell.angle_alpha   90.00
_cell.angle_beta   90.00
_cell.angle_gamma   90.00
#
_symmetry.space_group_name_H-M   'P 1'
#
loop_
_entity.id
_entity.type
_entity.pdbx_description
1 polymer ?
#
loop_
_entity_poly.entity_id
_entity_poly.type
_entity_poly.pdbx_seq_one_letter_code
_entity_poly.pdbx_strand_id
1 'polypeptide(L)'
;MWIDSDPNVFGSTVLFQNEGWKISCFNETADAINALQMQKISPTAVKCIITSMMERGGRKERGLRNGLEMLDDIKLIWRLANESYCPLIAVISLTADLQQCKEHGVELVVMGDRYKLQREIISRLKSSTNAYYRGTWREPSLLPCQNLRNIAHDFLETLHLDKSFLDPFADRCFCAACEPQRIWTRSGEKYALPIGYYRYGIAIRRDFDDKRVNIENWPVAYHGTKVNCVVSIIRHRRIMFPGDILDDGTKLVQRLGQIHARAVAPEGGSVIYISPTIRYSQHEIYAPSIPFKSYYVKLVLQCRVKPNSFGKFPETLAAGSTEFDPEFKNNEIEWVTADRQAVVPYGLLIGVSK
;
A
#
# COMPACT_ATOMS: atom_id res chain seq x y z
N MET A 1 17.59 -8.32 -11.78
CA MET A 1 19.03 -8.04 -11.85
C MET A 1 19.74 -9.03 -10.94
N TRP A 2 20.88 -9.58 -11.35
CA TRP A 2 21.71 -10.44 -10.50
C TRP A 2 23.13 -9.87 -10.46
N ILE A 3 23.58 -9.46 -9.28
CA ILE A 3 24.89 -8.84 -9.05
C ILE A 3 25.73 -9.80 -8.21
N ASP A 4 26.73 -10.44 -8.81
CA ASP A 4 27.53 -11.47 -8.16
C ASP A 4 28.96 -11.48 -8.72
N SER A 5 29.97 -11.59 -7.86
CA SER A 5 31.37 -11.62 -8.29
C SER A 5 31.73 -12.88 -9.08
N ASP A 6 30.88 -13.92 -9.12
CA ASP A 6 31.08 -15.06 -10.01
C ASP A 6 30.88 -14.65 -11.50
N PRO A 7 31.94 -14.68 -12.34
CA PRO A 7 31.82 -14.37 -13.78
C PRO A 7 30.85 -15.31 -14.52
N ASN A 8 30.56 -16.50 -13.97
CA ASN A 8 29.66 -17.48 -14.58
C ASN A 8 28.21 -17.37 -14.07
N VAL A 9 27.86 -16.32 -13.32
CA VAL A 9 26.52 -16.15 -12.75
C VAL A 9 25.42 -16.21 -13.81
N PHE A 10 25.66 -15.70 -15.02
CA PHE A 10 24.69 -15.75 -16.12
C PHE A 10 24.31 -17.19 -16.50
N GLY A 11 25.30 -18.11 -16.52
CA GLY A 11 25.05 -19.54 -16.79
C GLY A 11 24.20 -20.21 -15.72
N SER A 12 24.05 -19.59 -14.55
CA SER A 12 23.20 -20.09 -13.48
C SER A 12 21.75 -19.62 -13.58
N THR A 13 21.36 -18.82 -14.58
CA THR A 13 20.02 -18.20 -14.70
C THR A 13 18.98 -19.04 -15.46
N VAL A 14 19.29 -20.30 -15.75
CA VAL A 14 18.51 -21.18 -16.63
C VAL A 14 17.03 -21.24 -16.26
N LEU A 15 16.68 -21.31 -14.98
CA LEU A 15 15.27 -21.37 -14.58
C LEU A 15 14.54 -20.06 -14.86
N PHE A 16 15.18 -18.91 -14.64
CA PHE A 16 14.58 -17.62 -14.98
C PHE A 16 14.36 -17.48 -16.48
N GLN A 17 15.32 -17.95 -17.30
CA GLN A 17 15.24 -17.90 -18.75
C GLN A 17 14.11 -18.79 -19.28
N ASN A 18 14.00 -20.02 -18.77
CA ASN A 18 12.93 -20.95 -19.14
C ASN A 18 11.53 -20.40 -18.82
N GLU A 19 11.44 -19.54 -17.80
CA GLU A 19 10.22 -18.85 -17.39
C GLU A 19 9.99 -17.51 -18.11
N GLY A 20 10.79 -17.19 -19.12
CA GLY A 20 10.64 -16.00 -19.96
C GLY A 20 11.11 -14.69 -19.32
N TRP A 21 11.80 -14.73 -18.18
CA TRP A 21 12.30 -13.52 -17.54
C TRP A 21 13.52 -12.96 -18.28
N LYS A 22 13.57 -11.63 -18.40
CA LYS A 22 14.78 -10.93 -18.86
C LYS A 22 15.73 -10.72 -17.68
N ILE A 23 16.96 -11.22 -17.79
CA ILE A 23 17.98 -11.13 -16.74
C ILE A 23 19.12 -10.22 -17.19
N SER A 24 19.49 -9.27 -16.33
CA SER A 24 20.72 -8.50 -16.43
C SER A 24 21.64 -8.94 -15.29
N CYS A 25 22.84 -9.40 -15.66
CA CYS A 25 23.87 -9.83 -14.72
C CYS A 25 25.00 -8.80 -14.66
N PHE A 26 25.55 -8.58 -13.47
CA PHE A 26 26.67 -7.70 -13.23
C PHE A 26 27.68 -8.39 -12.32
N ASN A 27 28.97 -8.22 -12.60
CA ASN A 27 30.01 -8.78 -11.75
C ASN A 27 30.56 -7.80 -10.71
N GLU A 28 30.22 -6.52 -10.85
CA GLU A 28 30.63 -5.44 -9.97
C GLU A 28 29.41 -4.63 -9.54
N THR A 29 29.38 -4.21 -8.28
CA THR A 29 28.29 -3.40 -7.71
C THR A 29 28.17 -2.04 -8.40
N ALA A 30 29.30 -1.44 -8.78
CA ALA A 30 29.36 -0.17 -9.49
C ALA A 30 28.69 -0.23 -10.88
N ASP A 31 28.82 -1.33 -11.61
CA ASP A 31 28.24 -1.47 -12.94
C ASP A 31 26.70 -1.55 -12.88
N ALA A 32 26.18 -2.23 -11.86
CA ALA A 32 24.74 -2.30 -11.61
C ALA A 32 24.15 -0.92 -11.26
N ILE A 33 24.83 -0.15 -10.40
CA ILE A 33 24.45 1.22 -10.04
C ILE A 33 24.49 2.12 -11.28
N ASN A 34 25.58 2.08 -12.05
CA ASN A 34 25.73 2.86 -13.27
C ASN A 34 24.65 2.54 -14.30
N ALA A 35 24.25 1.27 -14.44
CA ALA A 35 23.17 0.87 -15.35
C ALA A 35 21.81 1.49 -14.98
N LEU A 36 21.53 1.66 -13.68
CA LEU A 36 20.32 2.32 -13.18
C LEU A 36 20.38 3.84 -13.36
N GLN A 37 21.51 4.47 -13.00
CA GLN A 37 21.69 5.93 -13.12
C GLN A 37 21.66 6.41 -14.57
N MET A 38 22.27 5.64 -15.48
CA MET A 38 22.27 5.94 -16.92
C MET A 38 20.97 5.54 -17.62
N GLN A 39 19.93 5.13 -16.87
CA GLN A 39 18.63 4.69 -17.38
C GLN A 39 18.70 3.55 -18.41
N LYS A 40 19.79 2.76 -18.41
CA LYS A 40 19.91 1.55 -19.24
C LYS A 40 18.95 0.46 -18.77
N ILE A 41 18.57 0.51 -17.50
CA ILE A 41 17.53 -0.31 -16.89
C ILE A 41 16.55 0.63 -16.20
N SER A 42 15.28 0.60 -16.63
CA SER A 42 14.21 1.33 -15.95
C SER A 42 14.00 0.74 -14.55
N PRO A 43 13.99 1.56 -13.47
CA PRO A 43 13.59 1.17 -12.12
C PRO A 43 12.34 0.29 -12.05
N THR A 44 11.28 0.67 -12.77
CA THR A 44 9.97 0.01 -12.75
C THR A 44 9.95 -1.34 -13.46
N ALA A 45 10.97 -1.61 -14.29
CA ALA A 45 11.15 -2.88 -14.99
C ALA A 45 11.86 -3.93 -14.12
N VAL A 46 12.51 -3.55 -13.01
CA VAL A 46 13.30 -4.48 -12.18
C VAL A 46 12.39 -5.24 -11.23
N LYS A 47 12.03 -6.49 -11.52
CA LYS A 47 11.16 -7.28 -10.61
C LYS A 47 11.85 -7.85 -9.37
N CYS A 48 13.15 -8.11 -9.48
CA CYS A 48 13.94 -8.66 -8.39
C CYS A 48 15.41 -8.19 -8.51
N ILE A 49 16.04 -7.96 -7.36
CA ILE A 49 17.49 -7.81 -7.23
C ILE A 49 18.02 -9.02 -6.45
N ILE A 50 19.01 -9.68 -7.03
CA ILE A 50 19.76 -10.76 -6.41
C ILE A 50 21.18 -10.26 -6.20
N THR A 51 21.74 -10.43 -5.01
CA THR A 51 23.15 -10.16 -4.76
C THR A 51 23.79 -11.23 -3.88
N SER A 52 25.12 -11.31 -3.87
CA SER A 52 25.86 -12.06 -2.84
C SER A 52 26.41 -11.08 -1.79
N MET A 53 27.02 -11.60 -0.72
CA MET A 53 27.55 -10.72 0.34
C MET A 53 28.67 -9.79 -0.17
N MET A 54 29.38 -10.18 -1.25
CA MET A 54 30.47 -9.42 -1.90
C MET A 54 31.29 -8.64 -0.88
N GLU A 55 32.08 -9.35 -0.06
CA GLU A 55 32.87 -8.72 1.00
C GLU A 55 34.11 -8.02 0.44
N ARG A 56 34.47 -6.90 1.08
CA ARG A 56 35.74 -6.17 0.83
C ARG A 56 36.93 -7.12 0.87
N GLY A 57 37.58 -7.32 -0.28
CA GLY A 57 38.77 -8.18 -0.42
C GLY A 57 38.48 -9.65 -0.78
N GLY A 58 37.23 -10.00 -1.09
CA GLY A 58 36.85 -11.32 -1.62
C GLY A 58 37.30 -11.55 -3.07
N ARG A 59 36.77 -12.60 -3.73
CA ARG A 59 37.07 -12.93 -5.14
C ARG A 59 36.74 -11.73 -6.03
N LYS A 60 37.77 -10.95 -6.35
CA LYS A 60 37.82 -9.77 -7.24
C LYS A 60 36.83 -8.67 -6.84
N GLU A 61 37.31 -7.72 -6.05
CA GLU A 61 36.71 -6.38 -6.00
C GLU A 61 37.71 -5.34 -6.51
N ARG A 62 37.26 -4.51 -7.47
CA ARG A 62 37.82 -3.18 -7.73
C ARG A 62 36.91 -2.06 -7.19
N GLY A 63 35.83 -2.39 -6.48
CA GLY A 63 34.87 -1.46 -5.88
C GLY A 63 34.94 -1.44 -4.36
N LEU A 64 34.70 -0.26 -3.74
CA LEU A 64 34.74 -0.06 -2.29
C LEU A 64 33.44 -0.48 -1.56
N ARG A 65 32.44 -1.06 -2.26
CA ARG A 65 31.09 -1.28 -1.71
C ARG A 65 30.68 -2.75 -1.78
N ASN A 66 30.20 -3.27 -0.64
CA ASN A 66 29.68 -4.63 -0.56
C ASN A 66 28.25 -4.74 -1.14
N GLY A 67 27.75 -5.97 -1.27
CA GLY A 67 26.45 -6.23 -1.88
C GLY A 67 25.27 -5.60 -1.13
N LEU A 68 25.35 -5.50 0.20
CA LEU A 68 24.29 -4.90 1.03
C LEU A 68 24.30 -3.37 0.97
N GLU A 69 25.48 -2.74 1.01
CA GLU A 69 25.63 -1.29 0.83
C GLU A 69 25.10 -0.84 -0.54
N MET A 70 25.36 -1.64 -1.59
CA MET A 70 24.79 -1.40 -2.92
C MET A 70 23.26 -1.38 -2.91
N LEU A 71 22.59 -2.22 -2.11
CA LEU A 71 21.13 -2.23 -2.03
C LEU A 71 20.59 -0.89 -1.49
N ASP A 72 21.27 -0.26 -0.54
CA ASP A 72 20.85 1.02 0.00
C ASP A 72 21.04 2.16 -0.99
N ASP A 73 22.12 2.12 -1.77
CA ASP A 73 22.31 3.06 -2.88
C ASP A 73 21.21 2.94 -3.93
N ILE A 74 20.84 1.70 -4.30
CA ILE A 74 19.76 1.46 -5.26
C ILE A 74 18.43 2.01 -4.72
N LYS A 75 18.13 1.79 -3.44
CA LYS A 75 16.93 2.37 -2.80
C LYS A 75 16.97 3.90 -2.84
N LEU A 76 18.12 4.52 -2.62
CA LEU A 76 18.27 5.97 -2.69
C LEU A 76 18.01 6.48 -4.12
N ILE A 77 18.57 5.82 -5.14
CA ILE A 77 18.33 6.16 -6.55
C ILE A 77 16.84 6.13 -6.89
N TRP A 78 16.12 5.10 -6.40
CA TRP A 78 14.67 5.00 -6.64
C TRP A 78 13.83 6.02 -5.88
N ARG A 79 14.20 6.33 -4.62
CA ARG A 79 13.57 7.42 -3.87
C ARG A 79 13.73 8.76 -4.58
N LEU A 80 14.93 9.05 -5.09
CA LEU A 80 15.23 10.28 -5.81
C LEU A 80 14.49 10.36 -7.16
N ALA A 81 14.22 9.22 -7.79
CA ALA A 81 13.38 9.13 -8.99
C ALA A 81 11.88 9.32 -8.71
N ASN A 82 11.46 9.51 -7.45
CA ASN A 82 10.06 9.60 -7.01
C ASN A 82 9.21 8.37 -7.40
N GLU A 83 9.86 7.21 -7.57
CA GLU A 83 9.22 5.95 -7.91
C GLU A 83 8.89 5.20 -6.62
N SER A 84 7.60 4.90 -6.37
CA SER A 84 7.15 4.18 -5.17
C SER A 84 7.37 2.66 -5.26
N TYR A 85 8.30 2.21 -6.10
CA TYR A 85 8.44 0.81 -6.48
C TYR A 85 9.55 0.11 -5.67
N CYS A 86 9.25 -1.09 -5.14
CA CYS A 86 10.19 -1.90 -4.38
C CYS A 86 10.25 -3.32 -4.98
N PRO A 87 11.38 -3.75 -5.58
CA PRO A 87 11.55 -5.10 -6.11
C PRO A 87 11.68 -6.11 -4.97
N LEU A 88 11.53 -7.39 -5.30
CA LEU A 88 11.97 -8.46 -4.40
C LEU A 88 13.50 -8.39 -4.23
N ILE A 89 13.99 -8.32 -2.99
CA ILE A 89 15.43 -8.35 -2.70
C ILE A 89 15.82 -9.72 -2.16
N ALA A 90 16.79 -10.37 -2.82
CA ALA A 90 17.31 -11.66 -2.42
C ALA A 90 18.85 -11.66 -2.30
N VAL A 91 19.35 -12.39 -1.30
CA VAL A 91 20.77 -12.64 -1.10
C VAL A 91 21.07 -14.13 -1.26
N ILE A 92 22.13 -14.45 -2.00
CA ILE A 92 22.72 -15.78 -2.05
C ILE A 92 24.16 -15.72 -1.51
N SER A 93 24.41 -16.37 -0.38
CA SER A 93 25.75 -16.46 0.18
C SER A 93 25.85 -17.67 1.11
N LEU A 94 27.03 -18.27 1.18
CA LEU A 94 27.34 -19.33 2.15
C LEU A 94 27.54 -18.78 3.57
N THR A 95 27.81 -17.48 3.70
CA THR A 95 28.21 -16.80 4.94
C THR A 95 27.28 -15.63 5.28
N ALA A 96 26.07 -15.59 4.72
CA ALA A 96 25.13 -14.50 4.98
C ALA A 96 24.81 -14.36 6.47
N ASP A 97 24.96 -13.15 7.01
CA ASP A 97 24.35 -12.77 8.29
C ASP A 97 22.88 -12.41 8.05
N LEU A 98 21.96 -13.20 8.61
CA LEU A 98 20.52 -13.01 8.45
C LEU A 98 20.01 -11.70 9.05
N GLN A 99 20.58 -11.26 10.17
CA GLN A 99 20.18 -10.04 10.84
C GLN A 99 20.63 -8.82 10.03
N GLN A 100 21.87 -8.84 9.55
CA GLN A 100 22.39 -7.81 8.67
C GLN A 100 21.58 -7.73 7.36
N CYS A 101 21.30 -8.88 6.72
CA CYS A 101 20.45 -8.94 5.53
C CYS A 101 19.08 -8.28 5.76
N LYS A 102 18.45 -8.55 6.92
CA LYS A 102 17.14 -8.00 7.26
C LYS A 102 17.17 -6.47 7.44
N GLU A 103 18.21 -5.93 8.06
CA GLU A 103 18.42 -4.48 8.23
C GLU A 103 18.53 -3.76 6.88
N HIS A 104 19.13 -4.43 5.89
CA HIS A 104 19.20 -3.96 4.51
C HIS A 104 17.97 -4.34 3.66
N GLY A 105 16.86 -4.76 4.28
CA GLY A 105 15.59 -5.01 3.59
C GLY A 105 15.61 -6.21 2.64
N VAL A 106 16.49 -7.18 2.86
CA VAL A 106 16.51 -8.44 2.11
C VAL A 106 15.33 -9.31 2.56
N GLU A 107 14.55 -9.80 1.61
CA GLU A 107 13.34 -10.59 1.85
C GLU A 107 13.58 -12.10 1.75
N LEU A 108 14.64 -12.49 1.06
CA LEU A 108 15.01 -13.88 0.83
C LEU A 108 16.51 -14.06 0.95
N VAL A 109 16.95 -14.97 1.84
CA VAL A 109 18.35 -15.40 1.92
C VAL A 109 18.41 -16.89 1.59
N VAL A 110 19.28 -17.28 0.66
CA VAL A 110 19.53 -18.68 0.31
C VAL A 110 21.00 -19.02 0.43
N MET A 111 21.29 -20.11 1.13
CA MET A 111 22.66 -20.55 1.40
C MET A 111 23.22 -21.35 0.21
N GLY A 112 23.95 -20.68 -0.69
CA GLY A 112 24.75 -21.29 -1.77
C GLY A 112 24.00 -22.02 -2.89
N ASP A 113 22.73 -22.37 -2.72
CA ASP A 113 21.95 -23.14 -3.69
C ASP A 113 21.23 -22.22 -4.70
N ARG A 114 21.83 -22.09 -5.89
CA ARG A 114 21.31 -21.26 -7.00
C ARG A 114 20.00 -21.77 -7.58
N TYR A 115 19.75 -23.08 -7.56
CA TYR A 115 18.53 -23.65 -8.12
C TYR A 115 17.36 -23.44 -7.15
N LYS A 116 17.59 -23.65 -5.85
CA LYS A 116 16.63 -23.31 -4.80
C LYS A 116 16.33 -21.81 -4.78
N LEU A 117 17.34 -20.95 -4.87
CA LEU A 117 17.16 -19.50 -4.97
C LEU A 117 16.22 -19.14 -6.13
N GLN A 118 16.51 -19.66 -7.32
CA GLN A 118 15.68 -19.39 -8.51
C GLN A 118 14.25 -19.87 -8.35
N ARG A 119 14.04 -21.10 -7.86
CA ARG A 119 12.67 -21.61 -7.62
C ARG A 119 11.92 -20.75 -6.61
N GLU A 120 12.56 -20.35 -5.52
CA GLU A 120 11.94 -19.54 -4.49
C GLU A 120 11.63 -18.13 -5.01
N ILE A 121 12.53 -17.52 -5.78
CA ILE A 121 12.28 -16.23 -6.44
C ILE A 121 11.20 -16.36 -7.50
N ILE A 122 11.18 -17.40 -8.35
CA ILE A 122 10.13 -17.60 -9.34
C ILE A 122 8.79 -17.82 -8.66
N SER A 123 8.75 -18.66 -7.64
CA SER A 123 7.56 -18.91 -6.81
C SER A 123 7.07 -17.59 -6.22
N ARG A 124 7.97 -16.84 -5.57
CA ARG A 124 7.67 -15.52 -5.03
C ARG A 124 7.20 -14.60 -6.14
N LEU A 125 7.92 -14.39 -7.24
CA LEU A 125 7.56 -13.48 -8.32
C LEU A 125 6.27 -13.85 -9.06
N LYS A 126 5.99 -15.14 -9.26
CA LYS A 126 4.69 -15.62 -9.79
C LYS A 126 3.58 -15.47 -8.76
N SER A 127 3.92 -15.48 -7.47
CA SER A 127 3.07 -15.02 -6.38
C SER A 127 3.18 -13.51 -6.12
N SER A 128 4.04 -12.75 -6.84
CA SER A 128 4.38 -11.32 -6.65
C SER A 128 4.00 -10.41 -7.82
N THR A 129 3.67 -10.95 -8.99
CA THR A 129 2.58 -10.42 -9.85
C THR A 129 1.30 -10.19 -9.02
N ASN A 130 1.31 -10.75 -7.83
CA ASN A 130 0.33 -10.73 -6.80
C ASN A 130 0.82 -10.09 -5.47
N ALA A 131 2.02 -9.52 -5.24
CA ALA A 131 2.43 -9.08 -3.88
C ALA A 131 2.56 -7.56 -3.73
N TYR A 132 2.92 -6.86 -4.81
CA TYR A 132 2.76 -5.40 -4.86
C TYR A 132 1.26 -5.01 -5.02
N TYR A 133 0.43 -5.96 -5.47
CA TYR A 133 -1.03 -5.86 -5.61
C TYR A 133 -1.86 -6.78 -4.67
N ARG A 134 -1.22 -7.73 -3.98
CA ARG A 134 -1.67 -8.19 -2.67
C ARG A 134 -0.74 -7.52 -1.66
N GLY A 135 -1.07 -6.29 -1.29
CA GLY A 135 -1.16 -6.01 0.13
C GLY A 135 -2.04 -7.12 0.69
N THR A 136 -1.42 -8.25 1.07
CA THR A 136 -2.13 -9.42 1.57
C THR A 136 -3.04 -8.87 2.63
N TRP A 137 -4.33 -9.10 2.45
CA TRP A 137 -5.27 -8.87 3.51
C TRP A 137 -4.73 -9.68 4.68
N ARG A 138 -4.02 -9.00 5.61
CA ARG A 138 -3.74 -9.56 6.90
C ARG A 138 -5.11 -9.61 7.54
N GLU A 139 -5.58 -10.82 7.83
CA GLU A 139 -6.71 -11.03 8.72
C GLU A 139 -6.56 -10.00 9.84
N PRO A 140 -7.55 -9.10 10.02
CA PRO A 140 -7.52 -8.15 11.10
C PRO A 140 -7.21 -8.92 12.36
N SER A 141 -6.24 -8.43 13.13
CA SER A 141 -5.85 -9.18 14.33
C SER A 141 -7.11 -9.40 15.17
N LEU A 142 -7.37 -10.65 15.55
CA LEU A 142 -8.46 -11.03 16.46
C LEU A 142 -8.13 -10.57 17.89
N LEU A 143 -7.69 -9.32 18.02
CA LEU A 143 -7.43 -8.70 19.29
C LEU A 143 -8.75 -8.63 20.06
N PRO A 144 -8.71 -8.91 21.38
CA PRO A 144 -9.83 -8.61 22.24
C PRO A 144 -10.28 -7.17 22.05
N CYS A 145 -11.60 -6.93 22.11
CA CYS A 145 -12.22 -5.62 21.89
C CYS A 145 -11.50 -4.50 22.65
N GLN A 146 -11.17 -4.73 23.92
CA GLN A 146 -10.48 -3.75 24.76
C GLN A 146 -9.07 -3.42 24.24
N ASN A 147 -8.32 -4.42 23.76
CA ASN A 147 -6.98 -4.21 23.26
C ASN A 147 -7.00 -3.44 21.94
N LEU A 148 -7.92 -3.77 21.03
CA LEU A 148 -8.11 -3.02 19.79
C LEU A 148 -8.42 -1.56 20.09
N ARG A 149 -9.36 -1.29 21.01
CA ARG A 149 -9.71 0.07 21.44
C ARG A 149 -8.51 0.81 22.02
N ASN A 150 -7.78 0.19 22.95
CA ASN A 150 -6.65 0.82 23.62
C ASN A 150 -5.54 1.20 22.63
N ILE A 151 -5.15 0.27 21.74
CA ILE A 151 -4.09 0.53 20.74
C ILE A 151 -4.54 1.61 19.76
N ALA A 152 -5.79 1.56 19.30
CA ALA A 152 -6.34 2.57 18.41
C ALA A 152 -6.41 3.94 19.08
N HIS A 153 -6.75 4.00 20.37
CA HIS A 153 -6.75 5.24 21.16
C HIS A 153 -5.36 5.82 21.33
N ASP A 154 -4.40 4.99 21.74
CA ASP A 154 -3.00 5.41 21.88
C ASP A 154 -2.45 5.97 20.56
N PHE A 155 -2.79 5.34 19.43
CA PHE A 155 -2.39 5.82 18.12
C PHE A 155 -3.09 7.13 17.74
N LEU A 156 -4.39 7.25 18.00
CA LEU A 156 -5.14 8.49 17.72
C LEU A 156 -4.50 9.70 18.40
N GLU A 157 -4.07 9.57 19.65
CA GLU A 157 -3.44 10.65 20.41
C GLU A 157 -2.12 11.12 19.77
N THR A 158 -1.41 10.25 19.03
CA THR A 158 -0.21 10.63 18.25
C THR A 158 -0.51 11.48 17.02
N LEU A 159 -1.76 11.49 16.55
CA LEU A 159 -2.17 12.35 15.43
C LEU A 159 -2.39 13.80 15.86
N HIS A 160 -2.39 14.08 17.17
CA HIS A 160 -2.58 15.42 17.75
C HIS A 160 -3.82 16.14 17.17
N LEU A 161 -4.90 15.39 16.94
CA LEU A 161 -6.16 15.92 16.44
C LEU A 161 -6.87 16.71 17.53
N ASP A 162 -7.34 17.91 17.17
CA ASP A 162 -8.27 18.63 18.03
C ASP A 162 -9.59 17.83 18.13
N LYS A 163 -9.96 17.50 19.37
CA LYS A 163 -11.12 16.68 19.70
C LYS A 163 -12.44 17.33 19.26
N SER A 164 -12.46 18.64 18.99
CA SER A 164 -13.62 19.36 18.43
C SER A 164 -14.02 18.91 17.01
N PHE A 165 -13.13 18.19 16.31
CA PHE A 165 -13.41 17.58 15.01
C PHE A 165 -13.91 16.13 15.10
N LEU A 166 -13.94 15.56 16.31
CA LEU A 166 -14.40 14.20 16.55
C LEU A 166 -15.83 14.20 17.09
N ASP A 167 -16.54 13.11 16.84
CA ASP A 167 -17.86 12.83 17.39
C ASP A 167 -17.82 11.49 18.16
N PRO A 168 -17.57 11.54 19.47
CA PRO A 168 -17.46 10.33 20.29
C PRO A 168 -18.74 9.48 20.30
N PHE A 169 -19.91 10.06 20.01
CA PHE A 169 -21.18 9.29 19.94
C PHE A 169 -21.22 8.37 18.72
N ALA A 170 -20.42 8.67 17.70
CA ALA A 170 -20.26 7.84 16.51
C ALA A 170 -19.06 6.89 16.61
N ASP A 171 -18.36 6.79 17.74
CA ASP A 171 -17.30 5.79 17.93
C ASP A 171 -17.87 4.37 17.88
N ARG A 172 -17.15 3.42 17.26
CA ARG A 172 -17.62 2.04 17.17
C ARG A 172 -16.47 1.06 17.04
N CYS A 173 -16.53 -0.03 17.79
CA CYS A 173 -15.62 -1.16 17.63
C CYS A 173 -16.18 -2.11 16.57
N PHE A 174 -15.36 -2.50 15.60
CA PHE A 174 -15.70 -3.50 14.58
C PHE A 174 -14.95 -4.82 14.81
N CYS A 175 -14.58 -5.18 16.03
CA CYS A 175 -14.04 -6.52 16.28
C CYS A 175 -15.11 -7.60 16.00
N ALA A 176 -14.68 -8.83 15.72
CA ALA A 176 -15.58 -9.94 15.38
C ALA A 176 -16.63 -10.24 16.48
N ALA A 177 -16.34 -9.88 17.73
CA ALA A 177 -17.29 -10.02 18.84
C ALA A 177 -18.37 -8.93 18.86
N CYS A 178 -18.04 -7.70 18.44
CA CYS A 178 -19.00 -6.59 18.40
C CYS A 178 -19.87 -6.62 17.15
N GLU A 179 -19.30 -7.02 16.01
CA GLU A 179 -19.96 -6.96 14.70
C GLU A 179 -19.76 -8.28 13.95
N PRO A 180 -20.60 -9.29 14.22
CA PRO A 180 -20.46 -10.61 13.59
C PRO A 180 -20.88 -10.60 12.11
N GLN A 181 -21.79 -9.70 11.73
CA GLN A 181 -22.24 -9.57 10.35
C GLN A 181 -21.36 -8.62 9.57
N ARG A 182 -20.64 -9.15 8.57
CA ARG A 182 -19.73 -8.37 7.75
C ARG A 182 -20.41 -7.59 6.63
N ILE A 183 -21.43 -8.14 5.97
CA ILE A 183 -22.03 -7.51 4.78
C ILE A 183 -23.34 -6.83 5.12
N TRP A 184 -23.45 -5.56 4.73
CA TRP A 184 -24.62 -4.73 4.95
C TRP A 184 -25.01 -4.03 3.65
N THR A 185 -26.26 -3.56 3.61
CA THR A 185 -26.78 -2.78 2.48
C THR A 185 -27.28 -1.45 2.96
N ARG A 186 -27.04 -0.38 2.20
CA ARG A 186 -27.62 0.93 2.45
C ARG A 186 -27.91 1.64 1.13
N SER A 187 -29.15 2.12 0.97
CA SER A 187 -29.64 2.72 -0.28
C SER A 187 -29.36 1.87 -1.51
N GLY A 188 -29.65 0.57 -1.42
CA GLY A 188 -29.44 -0.39 -2.51
C GLY A 188 -27.99 -0.84 -2.71
N GLU A 189 -27.02 -0.21 -2.05
CA GLU A 189 -25.60 -0.52 -2.21
C GLU A 189 -25.06 -1.39 -1.08
N LYS A 190 -24.41 -2.49 -1.44
CA LYS A 190 -23.71 -3.36 -0.47
C LYS A 190 -22.40 -2.70 -0.02
N TYR A 191 -22.01 -2.95 1.23
CA TYR A 191 -20.70 -2.59 1.76
C TYR A 191 -20.26 -3.57 2.85
N ALA A 192 -18.95 -3.77 2.98
CA ALA A 192 -18.36 -4.62 4.02
C ALA A 192 -18.08 -3.78 5.27
N LEU A 193 -18.50 -4.21 6.46
CA LEU A 193 -18.01 -3.65 7.72
C LEU A 193 -16.51 -3.84 7.86
N PRO A 194 -15.81 -2.88 8.47
CA PRO A 194 -14.37 -2.90 8.59
C PRO A 194 -13.94 -3.76 9.78
N ILE A 195 -14.16 -5.08 9.69
CA ILE A 195 -13.89 -5.98 10.82
C ILE A 195 -12.42 -5.84 11.28
N GLY A 196 -12.22 -5.77 12.59
CA GLY A 196 -10.94 -5.55 13.27
C GLY A 196 -10.40 -4.12 13.22
N TYR A 197 -11.24 -3.14 12.89
CA TYR A 197 -10.95 -1.72 13.05
C TYR A 197 -11.70 -1.15 14.27
N TYR A 198 -11.14 -0.09 14.85
CA TYR A 198 -11.89 0.82 15.71
C TYR A 198 -12.17 2.11 14.96
N ARG A 199 -13.42 2.58 15.00
CA ARG A 199 -13.82 3.85 14.40
C ARG A 199 -13.87 4.93 15.46
N TYR A 200 -13.22 6.04 15.15
CA TYR A 200 -13.48 7.33 15.74
C TYR A 200 -14.44 8.12 14.86
N GLY A 201 -15.55 8.59 15.43
CA GLY A 201 -16.50 9.44 14.71
C GLY A 201 -15.86 10.76 14.30
N ILE A 202 -16.15 11.22 13.09
CA ILE A 202 -15.75 12.54 12.60
C ILE A 202 -16.98 13.42 12.61
N ALA A 203 -16.88 14.59 13.23
CA ALA A 203 -17.95 15.56 13.20
C ALA A 203 -18.20 16.01 11.75
N ILE A 204 -19.43 15.85 11.28
CA ILE A 204 -19.80 16.16 9.89
C ILE A 204 -19.74 17.66 9.61
N ARG A 205 -19.63 18.08 8.35
CA ARG A 205 -19.65 19.52 8.02
C ARG A 205 -21.04 20.10 8.34
N ARG A 206 -21.06 21.35 8.82
CA ARG A 206 -22.29 22.05 9.22
C ARG A 206 -23.31 22.20 8.10
N ASP A 207 -22.87 22.27 6.84
CA ASP A 207 -23.77 22.33 5.67
C ASP A 207 -24.55 21.04 5.42
N PHE A 208 -24.11 19.91 6.00
CA PHE A 208 -24.87 18.65 6.03
C PHE A 208 -25.70 18.45 7.31
N ASP A 209 -25.50 19.32 8.31
CA ASP A 209 -26.23 19.28 9.59
C ASP A 209 -27.63 19.92 9.47
N ASP A 210 -27.85 20.67 8.39
CA ASP A 210 -29.18 21.15 8.02
C ASP A 210 -29.99 19.95 7.48
N LYS A 211 -31.12 19.61 8.13
CA LYS A 211 -31.97 18.41 7.92
C LYS A 211 -32.46 18.17 6.47
N ARG A 212 -32.06 19.02 5.53
CA ARG A 212 -32.32 18.95 4.10
C ARG A 212 -31.51 17.86 3.40
N VAL A 213 -30.35 17.47 3.94
CA VAL A 213 -29.52 16.40 3.35
C VAL A 213 -29.43 15.21 4.30
N ASN A 214 -30.17 14.15 4.01
CA ASN A 214 -30.13 12.92 4.81
C ASN A 214 -28.92 12.05 4.44
N ILE A 215 -27.74 12.48 4.85
CA ILE A 215 -26.47 11.76 4.59
C ILE A 215 -26.43 10.39 5.28
N GLU A 216 -27.21 10.19 6.34
CA GLU A 216 -27.24 8.90 7.04
C GLU A 216 -27.74 7.79 6.13
N ASN A 217 -28.66 8.09 5.22
CA ASN A 217 -29.17 7.13 4.25
C ASN A 217 -28.22 6.91 3.06
N TRP A 218 -27.19 7.72 2.87
CA TRP A 218 -26.27 7.55 1.76
C TRP A 218 -25.47 6.24 1.85
N PRO A 219 -25.15 5.61 0.71
CA PRO A 219 -24.22 4.49 0.61
C PRO A 219 -22.95 4.69 1.44
N VAL A 220 -22.41 3.59 1.95
CA VAL A 220 -21.14 3.58 2.69
C VAL A 220 -20.03 3.12 1.76
N ALA A 221 -18.90 3.84 1.80
CA ALA A 221 -17.67 3.43 1.14
C ALA A 221 -16.45 3.79 1.99
N TYR A 222 -15.29 3.36 1.54
CA TYR A 222 -14.01 3.51 2.24
C TYR A 222 -13.00 4.23 1.37
N HIS A 223 -12.26 5.17 1.94
CA HIS A 223 -11.16 5.87 1.28
C HIS A 223 -9.85 5.58 2.01
N GLY A 224 -8.92 4.89 1.35
CA GLY A 224 -7.57 4.71 1.86
C GLY A 224 -6.76 5.99 1.72
N THR A 225 -5.98 6.34 2.74
CA THR A 225 -5.15 7.54 2.68
C THR A 225 -3.86 7.38 3.49
N LYS A 226 -2.90 8.29 3.27
CA LYS A 226 -1.67 8.34 4.07
C LYS A 226 -1.90 9.11 5.35
N VAL A 227 -1.11 8.77 6.38
CA VAL A 227 -1.19 9.43 7.70
C VAL A 227 -1.09 10.95 7.63
N ASN A 228 -0.23 11.50 6.77
CA ASN A 228 -0.07 12.94 6.63
C ASN A 228 -1.30 13.65 6.04
N CYS A 229 -2.19 12.93 5.35
CA CYS A 229 -3.43 13.50 4.83
C CYS A 229 -4.57 13.51 5.88
N VAL A 230 -4.50 12.63 6.89
CA VAL A 230 -5.63 12.37 7.81
C VAL A 230 -6.04 13.63 8.57
N VAL A 231 -5.07 14.36 9.12
CA VAL A 231 -5.34 15.59 9.90
C VAL A 231 -6.07 16.62 9.06
N SER A 232 -5.58 16.90 7.85
CA SER A 232 -6.24 17.86 6.95
C SER A 232 -7.63 17.38 6.52
N ILE A 233 -7.81 16.10 6.18
CA ILE A 233 -9.12 15.59 5.80
C ILE A 233 -10.13 15.76 6.94
N ILE A 234 -9.73 15.46 8.18
CA ILE A 234 -10.60 15.59 9.36
C ILE A 234 -10.93 17.07 9.65
N ARG A 235 -9.93 17.96 9.63
CA ARG A 235 -10.14 19.39 9.90
C ARG A 235 -11.01 20.06 8.84
N HIS A 236 -10.78 19.74 7.57
CA HIS A 236 -11.60 20.24 6.44
C HIS A 236 -12.88 19.45 6.21
N ARG A 237 -13.06 18.31 6.92
CA ARG A 237 -14.20 17.39 6.84
C ARG A 237 -14.56 17.02 5.40
N ARG A 238 -13.54 16.80 4.55
CA ARG A 238 -13.66 16.47 3.12
C ARG A 238 -12.46 15.69 2.62
N ILE A 239 -12.66 14.83 1.62
CA ILE A 239 -11.54 14.20 0.94
C ILE A 239 -10.75 15.26 0.14
N MET A 240 -9.43 15.17 0.21
CA MET A 240 -8.52 16.10 -0.48
C MET A 240 -8.21 15.57 -1.89
N PHE A 241 -8.22 16.45 -2.88
CA PHE A 241 -7.84 16.12 -4.26
C PHE A 241 -6.32 16.24 -4.46
N PRO A 242 -5.77 15.53 -5.46
CA PRO A 242 -4.50 15.93 -6.06
C PRO A 242 -4.51 17.43 -6.42
N GLY A 243 -3.45 18.13 -6.06
CA GLY A 243 -3.29 19.57 -6.23
C GLY A 243 -3.64 20.39 -4.99
N ASP A 244 -4.44 19.85 -4.05
CA ASP A 244 -4.75 20.55 -2.80
C ASP A 244 -3.50 20.71 -1.92
N ILE A 245 -3.50 21.76 -1.09
CA ILE A 245 -2.47 22.01 -0.09
C ILE A 245 -3.01 21.55 1.27
N LEU A 246 -2.24 20.70 1.95
CA LEU A 246 -2.51 20.23 3.30
C LEU A 246 -2.21 21.33 4.32
N ASP A 247 -2.67 21.15 5.55
CA ASP A 247 -2.45 22.11 6.65
C ASP A 247 -0.97 22.32 6.99
N ASP A 248 -0.12 21.35 6.67
CA ASP A 248 1.34 21.43 6.85
C ASP A 248 2.06 22.11 5.66
N GLY A 249 1.31 22.61 4.67
CA GLY A 249 1.84 23.24 3.46
C GLY A 249 2.17 22.26 2.33
N THR A 250 2.06 20.94 2.55
CA THR A 250 2.35 19.93 1.54
C THR A 250 1.31 19.99 0.41
N LYS A 251 1.76 20.18 -0.82
CA LYS A 251 0.90 20.02 -2.00
C LYS A 251 0.73 18.54 -2.35
N LEU A 252 -0.50 18.06 -2.39
CA LEU A 252 -0.81 16.69 -2.79
C LEU A 252 -0.49 16.47 -4.26
N VAL A 253 0.46 15.59 -4.54
CA VAL A 253 0.74 15.13 -5.90
C VAL A 253 -0.21 14.00 -6.28
N GLN A 254 -0.53 13.92 -7.57
CA GLN A 254 -1.22 12.75 -8.11
C GLN A 254 -0.29 11.54 -8.03
N ARG A 255 -0.68 10.52 -7.27
CA ARG A 255 0.17 9.34 -7.00
C ARG A 255 -0.16 8.14 -7.87
N LEU A 256 -1.40 8.05 -8.34
CA LEU A 256 -1.89 6.93 -9.12
C LEU A 256 -2.47 7.44 -10.43
N GLY A 257 -2.37 6.59 -11.45
CA GLY A 257 -3.02 6.83 -12.73
C GLY A 257 -4.50 7.10 -12.49
N GLN A 258 -5.00 8.19 -13.06
CA GLN A 258 -6.42 8.56 -13.03
C GLN A 258 -7.21 7.71 -14.04
N ILE A 259 -7.10 6.39 -13.91
CA ILE A 259 -7.51 5.40 -14.93
C ILE A 259 -8.98 5.63 -15.32
N HIS A 260 -9.84 5.84 -14.34
CA HIS A 260 -11.28 6.07 -14.54
C HIS A 260 -11.67 7.56 -14.57
N ALA A 261 -10.72 8.48 -14.37
CA ALA A 261 -11.08 9.90 -14.27
C ALA A 261 -11.67 10.44 -15.57
N ARG A 262 -11.20 9.99 -16.73
CA ARG A 262 -11.76 10.39 -18.03
C ARG A 262 -13.23 10.01 -18.18
N ALA A 263 -13.69 8.96 -17.50
CA ALA A 263 -15.07 8.51 -17.56
C ALA A 263 -16.02 9.38 -16.71
N VAL A 264 -15.51 10.01 -15.64
CA VAL A 264 -16.33 10.82 -14.71
C VAL A 264 -16.02 12.31 -14.73
N ALA A 265 -14.88 12.71 -15.29
CA ALA A 265 -14.38 14.07 -15.44
C ALA A 265 -13.71 14.23 -16.82
N PRO A 266 -14.48 14.17 -17.92
CA PRO A 266 -13.95 14.18 -19.29
C PRO A 266 -13.17 15.45 -19.65
N GLU A 267 -13.48 16.57 -18.99
CA GLU A 267 -12.83 17.87 -19.21
C GLU A 267 -11.46 18.00 -18.51
N GLY A 268 -10.98 16.94 -17.85
CA GLY A 268 -9.72 16.96 -17.12
C GLY A 268 -9.89 17.52 -15.72
N GLY A 269 -10.39 16.68 -14.81
CA GLY A 269 -10.61 17.03 -13.41
C GLY A 269 -10.03 16.01 -12.44
N SER A 270 -9.78 16.45 -11.20
CA SER A 270 -9.43 15.54 -10.11
C SER A 270 -10.65 14.75 -9.65
N VAL A 271 -10.40 13.51 -9.22
CA VAL A 271 -11.45 12.57 -8.79
C VAL A 271 -11.10 11.97 -7.43
N ILE A 272 -12.13 11.50 -6.72
CA ILE A 272 -12.03 10.68 -5.52
C ILE A 272 -12.26 9.22 -5.90
N TYR A 273 -11.38 8.36 -5.39
CA TYR A 273 -11.53 6.91 -5.41
C TYR A 273 -11.99 6.43 -4.02
N ILE A 274 -13.04 5.62 -4.00
CA ILE A 274 -13.55 4.94 -2.82
C ILE A 274 -13.98 3.51 -3.20
N SER A 275 -14.23 2.66 -2.21
CA SER A 275 -14.66 1.28 -2.43
C SER A 275 -15.72 0.87 -1.42
N PRO A 276 -16.70 0.02 -1.78
CA PRO A 276 -17.65 -0.54 -0.83
C PRO A 276 -17.03 -1.52 0.17
N THR A 277 -15.77 -1.93 -0.04
CA THR A 277 -15.06 -2.80 0.89
C THR A 277 -13.76 -2.18 1.37
N ILE A 278 -13.54 -2.28 2.68
CA ILE A 278 -12.28 -1.86 3.28
C ILE A 278 -11.10 -2.69 2.76
N ARG A 279 -11.32 -3.94 2.32
CA ARG A 279 -10.22 -4.81 1.86
C ARG A 279 -9.48 -4.21 0.67
N TYR A 280 -10.20 -3.53 -0.21
CA TYR A 280 -9.63 -2.78 -1.31
C TYR A 280 -8.98 -1.48 -0.83
N SER A 281 -9.73 -0.65 -0.10
CA SER A 281 -9.27 0.68 0.33
C SER A 281 -8.11 0.65 1.33
N GLN A 282 -7.90 -0.45 2.05
CA GLN A 282 -6.78 -0.62 2.98
C GLN A 282 -5.49 -1.11 2.30
N HIS A 283 -5.51 -1.37 0.98
CA HIS A 283 -4.34 -1.85 0.26
C HIS A 283 -3.14 -0.91 0.49
N GLU A 284 -1.92 -1.45 0.59
CA GLU A 284 -0.71 -0.70 0.99
C GLU A 284 -0.46 0.57 0.16
N ILE A 285 -0.86 0.54 -1.11
CA ILE A 285 -0.73 1.68 -2.02
C ILE A 285 -1.63 2.87 -1.64
N TYR A 286 -2.80 2.60 -1.02
CA TYR A 286 -3.78 3.59 -0.60
C TYR A 286 -3.62 3.95 0.87
N ALA A 287 -3.48 2.93 1.73
CA ALA A 287 -3.34 3.05 3.18
C ALA A 287 -2.11 2.24 3.66
N PRO A 288 -0.91 2.85 3.64
CA PRO A 288 0.32 2.18 4.08
C PRO A 288 0.27 1.77 5.55
N SER A 289 0.86 0.61 5.86
CA SER A 289 1.04 0.14 7.24
C SER A 289 2.06 1.02 7.99
N ILE A 290 1.69 1.42 9.21
CA ILE A 290 2.49 2.28 10.08
C ILE A 290 2.95 1.44 11.28
N PRO A 291 4.27 1.24 11.47
CA PRO A 291 4.77 0.60 12.68
C PRO A 291 4.40 1.42 13.92
N PHE A 292 3.77 0.79 14.90
CA PHE A 292 3.40 1.42 16.16
C PHE A 292 3.47 0.41 17.30
N LYS A 293 4.40 0.64 18.24
CA LYS A 293 4.74 -0.33 19.31
C LYS A 293 5.08 -1.69 18.67
N SER A 294 4.44 -2.78 19.13
CA SER A 294 4.58 -4.13 18.57
C SER A 294 3.53 -4.46 17.49
N TYR A 295 2.92 -3.46 16.87
CA TYR A 295 1.82 -3.60 15.92
C TYR A 295 2.07 -2.80 14.64
N TYR A 296 1.28 -3.08 13.63
CA TYR A 296 1.09 -2.24 12.45
C TYR A 296 -0.30 -1.64 12.48
N VAL A 297 -0.38 -0.34 12.17
CA VAL A 297 -1.61 0.43 12.14
C VAL A 297 -1.90 0.87 10.70
N LYS A 298 -3.18 0.81 10.30
CA LYS A 298 -3.68 1.38 9.05
C LYS A 298 -4.79 2.38 9.30
N LEU A 299 -4.82 3.42 8.47
CA LEU A 299 -5.81 4.49 8.53
C LEU A 299 -6.64 4.49 7.27
N VAL A 300 -7.95 4.37 7.44
CA VAL A 300 -8.94 4.40 6.35
C VAL A 300 -10.09 5.30 6.78
N LEU A 301 -10.64 6.10 5.87
CA LEU A 301 -11.82 6.89 6.15
C LEU A 301 -13.08 6.14 5.76
N GLN A 302 -14.04 6.09 6.67
CA GLN A 302 -15.40 5.66 6.37
C GLN A 302 -16.19 6.86 5.86
N CYS A 303 -16.80 6.72 4.68
CA CYS A 303 -17.45 7.79 3.97
C CYS A 303 -18.92 7.48 3.69
N ARG A 304 -19.74 8.53 3.66
CA ARG A 304 -21.04 8.56 2.99
C ARG A 304 -20.86 9.03 1.57
N VAL A 305 -21.54 8.41 0.63
CA VAL A 305 -21.43 8.72 -0.80
C VAL A 305 -22.79 9.07 -1.35
N LYS A 306 -22.95 10.25 -1.93
CA LYS A 306 -24.22 10.69 -2.51
C LYS A 306 -24.70 9.65 -3.55
N PRO A 307 -25.96 9.18 -3.46
CA PRO A 307 -26.50 8.27 -4.46
C PRO A 307 -26.39 8.86 -5.87
N ASN A 308 -26.10 8.00 -6.86
CA ASN A 308 -26.01 8.36 -8.28
C ASN A 308 -24.93 9.40 -8.65
N SER A 309 -24.01 9.72 -7.75
CA SER A 309 -22.94 10.70 -8.02
C SER A 309 -21.58 10.07 -8.33
N PHE A 310 -21.50 8.75 -8.45
CA PHE A 310 -20.27 7.99 -8.66
C PHE A 310 -20.48 6.92 -9.73
N GLY A 311 -19.43 6.65 -10.51
CA GLY A 311 -19.39 5.48 -11.39
C GLY A 311 -18.75 4.30 -10.67
N LYS A 312 -19.14 3.07 -11.05
CA LYS A 312 -18.52 1.83 -10.58
C LYS A 312 -17.63 1.28 -11.69
N PHE A 313 -16.43 0.89 -11.33
CA PHE A 313 -15.40 0.52 -12.28
C PHE A 313 -14.63 -0.72 -11.82
N PRO A 314 -13.93 -1.39 -12.75
CA PRO A 314 -13.00 -2.44 -12.40
C PRO A 314 -11.85 -1.93 -11.54
N GLU A 315 -11.36 -2.82 -10.68
CA GLU A 315 -10.15 -2.61 -9.90
C GLU A 315 -8.93 -2.33 -10.79
N THR A 316 -7.99 -1.54 -10.27
CA THR A 316 -6.82 -1.06 -11.02
C THR A 316 -5.49 -1.54 -10.46
N LEU A 317 -5.54 -2.37 -9.42
CA LEU A 317 -4.37 -2.91 -8.75
C LEU A 317 -3.93 -4.21 -9.41
N ALA A 318 -4.69 -5.29 -9.29
CA ALA A 318 -4.24 -6.62 -9.66
C ALA A 318 -4.57 -7.03 -11.11
N ALA A 319 -5.05 -6.12 -11.97
CA ALA A 319 -5.49 -6.39 -13.35
C ALA A 319 -6.36 -7.66 -13.50
N GLY A 320 -7.24 -7.91 -12.54
CA GLY A 320 -8.19 -9.03 -12.49
C GLY A 320 -7.64 -10.33 -11.90
N SER A 321 -6.36 -10.40 -11.52
CA SER A 321 -5.70 -11.65 -11.11
C SER A 321 -5.81 -12.01 -9.62
N THR A 322 -6.28 -11.08 -8.78
CA THR A 322 -6.54 -11.31 -7.35
C THR A 322 -7.96 -10.86 -7.01
N GLU A 323 -8.76 -11.75 -6.44
CA GLU A 323 -10.01 -11.38 -5.78
C GLU A 323 -9.70 -10.64 -4.48
N PHE A 324 -10.15 -9.37 -4.36
CA PHE A 324 -9.92 -8.57 -3.15
C PHE A 324 -10.91 -8.91 -2.04
N ASP A 325 -12.14 -9.25 -2.42
CA ASP A 325 -13.21 -9.54 -1.50
C ASP A 325 -14.23 -10.48 -2.16
N PRO A 326 -14.48 -11.69 -1.61
CA PRO A 326 -15.39 -12.66 -2.24
C PRO A 326 -16.84 -12.17 -2.34
N GLU A 327 -17.20 -11.12 -1.59
CA GLU A 327 -18.55 -10.56 -1.57
C GLU A 327 -18.74 -9.41 -2.58
N PHE A 328 -17.67 -8.98 -3.24
CA PHE A 328 -17.67 -7.85 -4.19
C PHE A 328 -16.95 -8.22 -5.47
N LYS A 329 -17.59 -7.99 -6.61
CA LYS A 329 -16.96 -8.29 -7.89
C LYS A 329 -15.87 -7.25 -8.18
N ASN A 330 -14.69 -7.73 -8.57
CA ASN A 330 -13.57 -6.87 -8.96
C ASN A 330 -13.92 -5.90 -10.11
N ASN A 331 -14.93 -6.18 -10.93
CA ASN A 331 -15.32 -5.31 -12.03
C ASN A 331 -16.18 -4.09 -11.60
N GLU A 332 -16.56 -3.97 -10.32
CA GLU A 332 -17.40 -2.88 -9.80
C GLU A 332 -16.95 -2.35 -8.41
N ILE A 333 -15.75 -2.73 -7.97
CA ILE A 333 -15.22 -2.46 -6.61
C ILE A 333 -14.57 -1.07 -6.47
N GLU A 334 -14.21 -0.41 -7.58
CA GLU A 334 -13.75 0.98 -7.56
C GLU A 334 -14.91 1.92 -7.85
N TRP A 335 -15.26 2.73 -6.86
CA TRP A 335 -16.24 3.80 -7.01
C TRP A 335 -15.50 5.12 -7.20
N VAL A 336 -15.83 5.85 -8.26
CA VAL A 336 -15.11 7.05 -8.66
C VAL A 336 -16.07 8.20 -8.89
N THR A 337 -15.74 9.37 -8.34
CA THR A 337 -16.54 10.59 -8.53
C THR A 337 -15.65 11.82 -8.68
N ALA A 338 -16.08 12.76 -9.51
CA ALA A 338 -15.50 14.10 -9.63
C ALA A 338 -16.17 15.12 -8.69
N ASP A 339 -17.32 14.77 -8.10
CA ASP A 339 -18.04 15.66 -7.18
C ASP A 339 -17.41 15.58 -5.79
N ARG A 340 -16.67 16.62 -5.42
CA ARG A 340 -16.03 16.70 -4.11
C ARG A 340 -17.03 16.71 -2.95
N GLN A 341 -18.24 17.22 -3.16
CA GLN A 341 -19.28 17.28 -2.12
C GLN A 341 -20.05 15.97 -2.01
N ALA A 342 -19.92 15.07 -2.98
CA ALA A 342 -20.57 13.77 -2.95
C ALA A 342 -19.99 12.81 -1.91
N VAL A 343 -18.80 13.06 -1.37
CA VAL A 343 -18.12 12.16 -0.44
C VAL A 343 -17.90 12.85 0.91
N VAL A 344 -18.60 12.37 1.93
CA VAL A 344 -18.55 12.93 3.28
C VAL A 344 -17.86 11.93 4.22
N PRO A 345 -16.61 12.18 4.64
CA PRO A 345 -15.98 11.35 5.66
C PRO A 345 -16.70 11.55 7.00
N TYR A 346 -17.07 10.45 7.66
CA TYR A 346 -17.79 10.48 8.94
C TYR A 346 -17.14 9.57 10.01
N GLY A 347 -16.10 8.83 9.65
CA GLY A 347 -15.32 8.05 10.61
C GLY A 347 -13.88 7.87 10.19
N LEU A 348 -12.96 8.00 11.14
CA LEU A 348 -11.58 7.55 11.01
C LEU A 348 -11.50 6.11 11.53
N LEU A 349 -11.18 5.18 10.65
CA LEU A 349 -10.95 3.78 10.99
C LEU A 349 -9.47 3.56 11.26
N ILE A 350 -9.16 3.06 12.46
CA ILE A 350 -7.83 2.66 12.88
C ILE A 350 -7.80 1.14 12.98
N GLY A 351 -7.13 0.51 12.02
CA GLY A 351 -6.97 -0.94 11.93
C GLY A 351 -5.67 -1.37 12.57
N VAL A 352 -5.70 -2.46 13.32
CA VAL A 352 -4.53 -2.96 14.05
C VAL A 352 -4.24 -4.39 13.61
N SER A 353 -2.99 -4.65 13.24
CA SER A 353 -2.48 -5.99 12.94
C SER A 353 -1.15 -6.25 13.65
N LYS A 354 -0.80 -7.51 13.85
CA LYS A 354 0.53 -7.91 14.32
C LYS A 354 1.54 -7.97 13.17
#